data_AF-A0A368C8A3-F1
#
_entry.id   AF-A0A368C8A3-F1
#
_cell.length_a   1.000
_cell.length_b   1.000
_cell.length_c   1.000
_cell.angle_alpha   90.00
_cell.angle_beta   90.00
_cell.angle_gamma   90.00
#
_symmetry.space_group_name_H-M   'P 1'
#
loop_
_entity.id
_entity.type
_entity.pdbx_description
1 polymer ?
#
loop_
_entity_poly.entity_id
_entity_poly.type
_entity_poly.pdbx_seq_one_letter_code
_entity_poly.pdbx_strand_id
1 'polypeptide(L)'
;MANISIKSHSILSKIGISLYKTRKSLDQSLTAEIFLQKRDDILAVLPDTLENHSNEEIALFIGIMNTMTSEEPLINETKIAANSNRDLDIELLNFDEYKSVKNIISFGVTINSKINLIKAPLINEILRKPDLKKPLWEKIKNRAH
;
A
#
# COMPACT_ATOMS: atom_id res chain seq x y z
N MET A 1 -29.86 15.19 -27.64
CA MET A 1 -29.41 16.57 -27.36
C MET A 1 -30.62 17.45 -27.14
N ALA A 2 -30.97 17.78 -25.90
CA ALA A 2 -32.06 18.69 -25.59
C ALA A 2 -31.46 20.08 -25.27
N ASN A 3 -31.70 21.03 -26.16
CA ASN A 3 -31.21 22.40 -26.06
C ASN A 3 -32.14 23.18 -25.11
N ILE A 4 -31.78 23.26 -23.82
CA ILE A 4 -32.55 24.01 -22.83
C ILE A 4 -32.28 25.49 -23.07
N SER A 5 -33.26 26.16 -23.67
CA SER A 5 -33.24 27.58 -24.00
C SER A 5 -32.82 28.45 -22.81
N ILE A 6 -31.84 29.33 -23.06
CA ILE A 6 -31.14 30.25 -22.15
C ILE A 6 -32.09 31.03 -21.22
N LYS A 7 -33.35 31.26 -21.63
CA LYS A 7 -34.35 31.94 -20.80
C LYS A 7 -34.76 31.13 -19.55
N SER A 8 -34.71 29.80 -19.60
CA SER A 8 -35.03 28.93 -18.45
C SER A 8 -33.97 29.04 -17.34
N HIS A 9 -32.71 29.28 -17.73
CA HIS A 9 -31.57 29.38 -16.81
C HIS A 9 -31.67 30.61 -15.89
N SER A 10 -32.18 31.73 -16.42
CA SER A 10 -32.36 32.99 -15.68
C SER A 10 -33.44 32.89 -14.61
N ILE A 11 -34.51 32.15 -14.89
CA ILE A 11 -35.65 31.98 -13.97
C ILE A 11 -35.24 31.14 -12.76
N LEU A 12 -34.49 30.05 -12.98
CA LEU A 12 -34.06 29.12 -11.93
C LEU A 12 -33.05 29.75 -10.95
N SER A 13 -32.16 30.60 -11.47
CA SER A 13 -31.21 31.38 -10.63
C SER A 13 -31.91 32.38 -9.71
N LYS A 14 -32.95 33.08 -10.21
CA LYS A 14 -33.70 34.08 -9.43
C LYS A 14 -34.49 33.53 -8.25
N ILE A 15 -34.88 32.26 -8.28
CA ILE A 15 -35.67 31.60 -7.22
C ILE A 15 -34.82 30.94 -6.13
N GLY A 16 -33.51 31.22 -6.08
CA GLY A 16 -32.61 30.71 -5.03
C GLY A 16 -32.29 29.22 -5.16
N ILE A 17 -32.73 28.56 -6.23
CA ILE A 17 -32.36 27.17 -6.51
C ILE A 17 -30.99 27.19 -7.17
N SER A 18 -29.94 26.96 -6.38
CA SER A 18 -28.58 26.79 -6.88
C SER A 18 -28.52 25.50 -7.71
N LEU A 19 -28.76 25.65 -9.01
CA LEU A 19 -28.42 24.61 -9.96
C LEU A 19 -26.90 24.68 -10.15
N TYR A 20 -26.27 23.50 -10.13
CA TYR A 20 -24.82 23.27 -10.25
C TYR A 20 -23.99 23.95 -9.15
N LYS A 21 -23.91 23.30 -7.98
CA LYS A 21 -22.60 23.21 -7.30
C LYS A 21 -21.66 22.58 -8.32
N THR A 22 -20.65 23.32 -8.75
CA THR A 22 -19.49 22.74 -9.43
C THR A 22 -19.04 21.57 -8.57
N ARG A 23 -19.35 20.33 -8.99
CA ARG A 23 -18.69 19.17 -8.40
C ARG A 23 -17.22 19.44 -8.68
N LYS A 24 -16.45 19.72 -7.62
CA LYS A 24 -15.01 19.50 -7.69
C LYS A 24 -14.87 18.13 -8.33
N SER A 25 -14.17 18.12 -9.45
CA SER A 25 -14.05 16.98 -10.34
C SER A 25 -13.92 15.70 -9.53
N LEU A 26 -14.74 14.71 -9.88
CA LEU A 26 -14.68 13.32 -9.42
C LEU A 26 -13.43 12.65 -10.02
N ASP A 27 -12.28 13.33 -9.94
CA ASP A 27 -11.07 13.07 -10.72
C ASP A 27 -9.80 13.35 -9.89
N GLN A 28 -9.96 13.56 -8.58
CA GLN A 28 -8.92 13.12 -7.65
C GLN A 28 -9.11 11.61 -7.52
N SER A 29 -8.53 10.86 -8.46
CA SER A 29 -8.16 9.46 -8.20
C SER A 29 -7.61 9.43 -6.78
N LEU A 30 -8.31 8.76 -5.86
CA LEU A 30 -7.80 8.44 -4.54
C LEU A 30 -6.65 7.47 -4.77
N THR A 31 -5.49 8.01 -5.16
CA THR A 31 -4.27 7.26 -5.34
C THR A 31 -3.89 6.81 -3.94
N ALA A 32 -4.12 5.53 -3.65
CA ALA A 32 -3.72 4.98 -2.37
C ALA A 32 -2.20 4.99 -2.31
N GLU A 33 -1.64 5.12 -1.12
CA GLU A 33 -0.20 5.12 -0.94
C GLU A 33 0.23 3.76 -0.40
N ILE A 34 1.38 3.29 -0.86
CA ILE A 34 2.04 2.11 -0.37
C ILE A 34 3.50 2.44 -0.11
N PHE A 35 4.07 1.76 0.87
CA PHE A 35 5.41 2.02 1.36
C PHE A 35 6.24 0.77 1.18
N LEU A 36 7.32 0.90 0.42
CA LEU A 36 8.26 -0.16 0.11
C LEU A 36 9.47 -0.04 0.99
N GLN A 37 9.89 -1.17 1.54
CA GLN A 37 11.11 -1.26 2.34
C GLN A 37 11.96 -2.40 1.83
N LYS A 38 13.04 -2.06 1.15
CA LYS A 38 13.99 -3.04 0.63
C LYS A 38 15.09 -3.28 1.66
N ARG A 39 15.42 -4.55 1.89
CA ARG A 39 16.59 -4.98 2.66
C ARG A 39 17.16 -6.25 2.04
N ASP A 40 18.46 -6.25 1.75
CA ASP A 40 19.13 -7.32 1.01
C ASP A 40 18.38 -7.65 -0.30
N ASP A 41 17.92 -8.89 -0.44
CA ASP A 41 17.11 -9.40 -1.53
C ASP A 41 15.61 -9.52 -1.17
N ILE A 42 15.18 -8.86 -0.09
CA ILE A 42 13.79 -8.87 0.36
C ILE A 42 13.15 -7.48 0.24
N LEU A 43 11.92 -7.47 -0.24
CA LEU A 43 11.08 -6.28 -0.30
C LEU A 43 9.86 -6.45 0.62
N ALA A 44 9.77 -5.63 1.65
CA ALA A 44 8.57 -5.49 2.45
C ALA A 44 7.66 -4.41 1.87
N VAL A 45 6.36 -4.68 1.87
CA VAL A 45 5.33 -3.77 1.35
C VAL A 45 4.29 -3.52 2.41
N LEU A 46 4.15 -2.25 2.79
CA LEU A 46 3.27 -1.78 3.84
C LEU A 46 2.20 -0.83 3.27
N PRO A 47 1.02 -0.79 3.90
CA PRO A 47 -0.06 0.13 3.51
C PRO A 47 0.11 1.54 4.10
N ASP A 48 1.09 1.72 5.00
CA ASP A 48 1.37 2.96 5.70
C ASP A 48 2.87 3.02 6.05
N THR A 49 3.39 4.22 6.26
CA THR A 49 4.81 4.44 6.67
C THR A 49 5.07 3.84 8.04
N LEU A 50 6.30 3.36 8.28
CA LEU A 50 6.68 2.90 9.62
C LEU A 50 6.61 4.01 10.68
N GLU A 51 6.73 5.29 10.30
CA GLU A 51 6.63 6.41 11.25
C GLU A 51 5.25 6.47 11.93
N ASN A 52 4.21 5.95 11.27
CA ASN A 52 2.84 5.91 11.80
C ASN A 52 2.59 4.70 12.72
N HIS A 53 3.56 3.79 12.84
CA HIS A 53 3.45 2.59 13.66
C HIS A 53 3.95 2.85 15.08
N SER A 54 3.35 2.18 16.06
CA SER A 54 3.83 2.18 17.44
C SER A 54 5.18 1.48 17.56
N ASN A 55 5.94 1.78 18.62
CA ASN A 55 7.24 1.14 18.87
C ASN A 55 7.17 -0.39 18.92
N GLU A 56 6.06 -0.95 19.41
CA GLU A 56 5.85 -2.41 19.44
C GLU A 56 5.65 -2.98 18.03
N GLU A 57 4.93 -2.27 17.17
CA GLU A 57 4.72 -2.64 15.78
C GLU A 57 6.02 -2.56 14.97
N ILE A 58 6.79 -1.49 15.16
CA ILE A 58 8.10 -1.33 14.54
C ILE A 58 9.05 -2.43 15.02
N ALA A 59 9.09 -2.73 16.32
CA ALA A 59 9.93 -3.80 16.87
C ALA A 59 9.53 -5.18 16.32
N LEU A 60 8.24 -5.47 16.18
CA LEU A 60 7.76 -6.69 15.54
C LEU A 60 8.19 -6.76 14.07
N PHE A 61 8.01 -5.68 13.33
CA PHE A 61 8.40 -5.61 11.92
C PHE A 61 9.90 -5.87 11.76
N ILE A 62 10.75 -5.18 12.53
CA ILE A 62 12.20 -5.38 12.51
C ILE A 62 12.54 -6.83 12.87
N GLY A 63 11.88 -7.40 13.88
CA GLY A 63 12.07 -8.80 14.26
C GLY A 63 11.76 -9.78 13.13
N ILE A 64 10.67 -9.55 12.38
CA ILE A 64 10.31 -10.33 11.19
C ILE A 64 11.40 -10.17 10.13
N MET A 65 11.77 -8.94 9.78
CA MET A 65 12.74 -8.68 8.73
C MET A 65 14.11 -9.29 9.06
N ASN A 66 14.56 -9.20 10.31
CA ASN A 66 15.81 -9.80 10.80
C ASN A 66 15.83 -11.33 10.66
N THR A 67 14.67 -12.00 10.63
CA THR A 67 14.64 -13.45 10.41
C THR A 67 14.90 -13.83 8.95
N MET A 68 14.79 -12.86 8.05
CA MET A 68 14.87 -13.08 6.60
C MET A 68 16.14 -12.48 5.99
N THR A 69 16.83 -11.60 6.70
CA THR A 69 17.94 -10.77 6.18
C THR A 69 19.18 -10.91 7.06
N SER A 70 20.37 -10.71 6.49
CA SER A 70 21.64 -10.93 7.19
C SER A 70 22.32 -9.64 7.67
N GLU A 71 21.97 -8.48 7.09
CA GLU A 71 22.62 -7.20 7.42
C GLU A 71 21.83 -6.38 8.46
N GLU A 72 22.51 -5.64 9.34
CA GLU A 72 21.91 -4.71 10.32
C GLU A 72 21.15 -3.53 9.66
N PRO A 73 20.12 -2.93 10.30
CA PRO A 73 19.04 -2.25 9.60
C PRO A 73 19.43 -0.85 9.09
N LEU A 74 19.44 -0.69 7.76
CA LEU A 74 19.10 0.57 7.11
C LEU A 74 17.76 0.36 6.39
N ILE A 75 16.69 0.96 6.92
CA ILE A 75 15.36 0.87 6.31
C ILE A 75 15.26 2.00 5.27
N ASN A 76 15.56 1.69 4.02
CA ASN A 76 15.25 2.58 2.92
C ASN A 76 13.74 2.46 2.63
N GLU A 77 12.97 3.44 3.09
CA GLU A 77 11.55 3.54 2.79
C GLU A 77 11.33 4.33 1.51
N THR A 78 10.60 3.73 0.56
CA THR A 78 10.18 4.37 -0.69
C THR A 78 8.67 4.41 -0.75
N LYS A 79 8.12 5.62 -0.87
CA LYS A 79 6.69 5.84 -1.05
C LYS A 79 6.30 5.70 -2.52
N ILE A 80 5.27 4.92 -2.81
CA ILE A 80 4.76 4.69 -4.17
C ILE A 80 3.25 4.96 -4.22
N ALA A 81 2.83 5.54 -5.34
CA ALA A 81 1.44 5.68 -5.71
C ALA A 81 0.87 4.31 -6.15
N ALA A 82 -0.17 3.85 -5.48
CA ALA A 82 -0.94 2.66 -5.82
C ALA A 82 -2.31 3.05 -6.39
N ASN A 83 -2.98 2.08 -7.02
CA ASN A 83 -4.38 2.23 -7.38
C ASN A 83 -5.25 2.35 -6.11
N SER A 84 -6.52 2.74 -6.24
CA SER A 84 -7.42 2.94 -5.10
C SER A 84 -7.62 1.69 -4.23
N ASN A 85 -7.31 0.50 -4.75
CA ASN A 85 -7.44 -0.77 -4.04
C ASN A 85 -6.14 -1.19 -3.32
N ARG A 86 -5.07 -0.40 -3.39
CA ARG A 86 -3.72 -0.77 -2.92
C ARG A 86 -3.21 -2.06 -3.57
N ASP A 87 -3.55 -2.28 -4.83
CA ASP A 87 -2.92 -3.34 -5.60
C ASP A 87 -1.60 -2.80 -6.20
N LEU A 88 -0.55 -3.62 -6.11
CA LEU A 88 0.76 -3.32 -6.64
C LEU A 88 1.23 -4.40 -7.60
N ASP A 89 1.45 -4.03 -8.86
CA ASP A 89 2.19 -4.82 -9.83
C ASP A 89 3.68 -4.47 -9.71
N ILE A 90 4.45 -5.32 -9.03
CA ILE A 90 5.88 -5.07 -8.77
C ILE A 90 6.69 -4.99 -10.07
N GLU A 91 6.25 -5.68 -11.11
CA GLU A 91 6.91 -5.67 -12.43
C GLU A 91 6.86 -4.31 -13.12
N LEU A 92 5.92 -3.45 -12.73
CA LEU A 92 5.82 -2.08 -13.24
C LEU A 92 6.75 -1.10 -12.51
N LEU A 93 7.37 -1.53 -11.41
CA LEU A 93 8.34 -0.74 -10.68
C LEU A 93 9.68 -0.78 -11.41
N ASN A 94 9.89 0.16 -12.34
CA ASN A 94 11.11 0.27 -13.11
C ASN A 94 12.26 0.96 -12.34
N PHE A 95 12.53 0.50 -11.11
CA PHE A 95 13.66 0.97 -10.31
C PHE A 95 14.78 -0.07 -10.35
N ASP A 96 15.98 0.35 -10.75
CA ASP A 96 17.19 -0.49 -10.69
C ASP A 96 17.42 -1.09 -9.30
N GLU A 97 16.96 -0.39 -8.26
CA GLU A 97 17.05 -0.81 -6.88
C GLU A 97 16.28 -2.11 -6.57
N TYR A 98 15.21 -2.46 -7.30
CA TYR A 98 14.43 -3.68 -7.01
C TYR A 98 14.83 -4.89 -7.87
N LYS A 99 15.77 -4.74 -8.81
CA LYS A 99 16.25 -5.86 -9.65
C LYS A 99 16.87 -7.00 -8.85
N SER A 100 17.42 -6.71 -7.67
CA SER A 100 18.05 -7.70 -6.80
C SER A 100 17.08 -8.40 -5.85
N VAL A 101 15.79 -8.06 -5.86
CA VAL A 101 14.79 -8.62 -4.96
C VAL A 101 14.44 -10.05 -5.40
N LYS A 102 14.61 -11.02 -4.49
CA LYS A 102 14.22 -12.43 -4.66
C LYS A 102 12.97 -12.81 -3.90
N ASN A 103 12.63 -12.07 -2.84
CA ASN A 103 11.51 -12.36 -1.98
C ASN A 103 10.72 -11.09 -1.65
N ILE A 104 9.41 -11.22 -1.58
CA ILE A 104 8.51 -10.11 -1.23
C ILE A 104 7.67 -10.55 -0.04
N ILE A 105 7.55 -9.70 0.97
CA ILE A 105 6.60 -9.87 2.07
C ILE A 105 5.59 -8.72 2.02
N SER A 106 4.30 -9.05 1.92
CA SER A 106 3.22 -8.05 1.88
C SER A 106 2.40 -8.06 3.16
N PHE A 107 2.26 -6.90 3.79
CA PHE A 107 1.49 -6.74 5.03
C PHE A 107 0.14 -6.12 4.69
N GLY A 108 -0.88 -6.95 4.41
CA GLY A 108 -2.21 -6.46 4.07
C GLY A 108 -2.32 -5.65 2.76
N VAL A 109 -1.29 -5.70 1.91
CA VAL A 109 -1.27 -5.13 0.55
C VAL A 109 -1.36 -6.26 -0.46
N THR A 110 -2.22 -6.09 -1.48
CA THR A 110 -2.35 -7.04 -2.57
C THR A 110 -1.22 -6.82 -3.56
N ILE A 111 -0.40 -7.84 -3.77
CA ILE A 111 0.72 -7.78 -4.69
C ILE A 111 0.54 -8.83 -5.77
N ASN A 112 0.71 -8.39 -7.02
CA ASN A 112 0.90 -9.27 -8.16
C ASN A 112 2.39 -9.25 -8.54
N SER A 113 3.03 -10.41 -8.46
CA SER A 113 4.44 -10.56 -8.73
C SER A 113 4.75 -12.00 -9.14
N LYS A 114 5.68 -12.16 -10.10
CA LYS A 114 6.33 -13.44 -10.41
C LYS A 114 7.39 -13.84 -9.37
N ILE A 115 7.80 -12.90 -8.51
CA ILE A 115 8.77 -13.13 -7.44
C ILE A 115 8.07 -13.84 -6.28
N ASN A 116 8.84 -14.59 -5.48
CA ASN A 116 8.29 -15.30 -4.33
C ASN A 116 7.60 -14.34 -3.34
N LEU A 117 6.28 -14.50 -3.18
CA LEU A 117 5.44 -13.63 -2.36
C LEU A 117 4.96 -14.32 -1.08
N ILE A 118 5.36 -13.78 0.06
CA ILE A 118 4.86 -14.13 1.39
C ILE A 118 3.75 -13.13 1.76
N LYS A 119 2.51 -13.63 1.83
CA LYS A 119 1.38 -12.83 2.31
C LYS A 119 1.30 -12.88 3.84
N ALA A 120 1.45 -11.72 4.46
CA ALA A 120 1.33 -11.51 5.90
C ALA A 120 0.06 -10.70 6.25
N PRO A 121 -0.53 -10.92 7.43
CA PRO A 121 -1.53 -10.01 7.99
C PRO A 121 -0.94 -8.62 8.25
N LEU A 122 -1.77 -7.65 8.62
CA LEU A 122 -1.27 -6.35 9.05
C LEU A 122 -0.42 -6.49 10.32
N ILE A 123 0.58 -5.62 10.51
CA ILE A 123 1.47 -5.67 11.68
C ILE A 123 0.66 -5.56 12.99
N ASN A 124 -0.33 -4.66 13.01
CA ASN A 124 -1.23 -4.47 14.15
C ASN A 124 -2.08 -5.72 14.46
N GLU A 125 -2.46 -6.50 13.45
CA GLU A 125 -3.22 -7.75 13.63
C GLU A 125 -2.34 -8.83 14.22
N ILE A 126 -1.09 -8.94 13.79
CA ILE A 126 -0.13 -9.92 14.31
C ILE A 126 0.18 -9.64 15.79
N LEU A 127 0.25 -8.37 16.20
CA LEU A 127 0.38 -8.02 17.62
C LEU A 127 -0.87 -8.39 18.42
N ARG A 128 -2.05 -8.00 17.93
CA ARG A 128 -3.32 -8.24 18.63
C ARG A 128 -3.70 -9.72 18.73
N LYS A 129 -3.27 -10.52 17.75
CA LYS A 129 -3.58 -11.95 17.65
C LYS A 129 -2.27 -12.75 17.54
N PRO A 130 -1.65 -13.13 18.67
CA PRO A 130 -0.41 -13.89 18.69
C PRO A 130 -0.45 -15.20 17.89
N ASP A 131 -1.63 -15.80 17.75
CA ASP A 131 -1.86 -17.02 16.96
C ASP A 131 -1.50 -16.85 15.47
N LEU A 132 -1.42 -15.61 14.97
CA LEU A 132 -1.02 -15.31 13.60
C LEU A 132 0.50 -15.38 13.38
N LYS A 133 1.31 -15.35 14.44
CA LYS A 133 2.78 -15.39 14.35
C LYS A 133 3.27 -16.74 13.84
N LYS A 134 2.80 -17.84 14.43
CA LYS A 134 3.26 -19.19 14.09
C LYS A 134 3.03 -19.54 12.61
N PRO A 135 1.83 -19.33 12.02
CA PRO A 135 1.62 -19.56 10.59
C PRO A 135 2.49 -18.67 9.69
N LEU A 136 2.73 -17.42 10.08
CA LEU A 136 3.61 -16.53 9.32
C LEU A 136 5.07 -17.00 9.36
N TRP A 137 5.55 -17.49 10.50
CA TRP A 137 6.92 -17.96 10.66
C TRP A 137 7.18 -19.22 9.83
N GLU A 138 6.21 -20.13 9.79
CA GLU A 138 6.28 -21.31 8.90
C GLU A 138 6.32 -20.90 7.42
N LYS A 139 5.53 -19.89 7.01
CA LYS A 139 5.59 -19.37 5.63
C LYS A 139 6.95 -18.77 5.31
N ILE A 140 7.53 -18.00 6.23
CA ILE A 140 8.86 -17.39 6.06
C ILE A 140 9.91 -18.49 5.93
N LYS A 141 9.93 -19.45 6.85
CA LYS A 141 10.91 -20.54 6.86
C LYS A 141 10.89 -21.39 5.60
N ASN A 142 9.70 -21.69 5.06
CA ASN A 142 9.56 -22.49 3.86
C ASN A 142 9.92 -21.74 2.56
N ARG A 143 10.21 -20.44 2.64
CA ARG A 143 10.38 -19.57 1.47
C ARG A 143 11.64 -18.70 1.51
N ALA A 144 12.33 -18.61 2.65
CA ALA A 144 13.54 -17.82 2.84
C ALA A 144 14.84 -18.57 2.46
N HIS A 145 14.77 -19.63 1.65
CA HIS A 145 15.91 -20.45 1.22
C HIS A 145 15.98 -20.56 -0.30
#